data_AF-A0A1H7A235-F1
#
_entry.id   AF-A0A1H7A235-F1
#
_cell.length_a   1.000
_cell.length_b   1.000
_cell.length_c   1.000
_cell.angle_alpha   90.00
_cell.angle_beta   90.00
_cell.angle_gamma   90.00
#
_symmetry.space_group_name_H-M   'P 1'
#
loop_
_entity.id
_entity.type
_entity.pdbx_description
1 polymer ?
#
loop_
_entity_poly.entity_id
_entity_poly.type
_entity_poly.pdbx_seq_one_letter_code
_entity_poly.pdbx_strand_id
1 'polypeptide(L)'
;MIRPSPELVAVVRRWNEAVRGKNGAFLTNMLSASEHLRYQGTAEGEAWSGQIFRRGFADHAAEIPDFDWQEHSLEAFECGEVGWAHCLATLSFPSNGSSVLHRFTFVLHLEDGVWKMIQLHVSNPMANLEKIGIEHKALDALVQAARDGFRHDQSAGMASVMFTDVANSSAIAQTLGDAAWTREIRRHLDLAREVIEGQGGRLVKSLGDGTMSTFASADIALSAARALMRANHEAAGAPPLHLRIGLHTGDVIRTEDDFFGTVVNKAARIAATTPADEIRVSDATRILAGDLRGFTFTDPAEVRLRGLDGEHVIFRLEWRE
;
A
#
# COMPACT_ATOMS: atom_id res chain seq x y z
N MET A 1 -7.34 -2.18 24.16
CA MET A 1 -6.37 -1.26 23.53
C MET A 1 -5.35 -2.12 22.81
N ILE A 2 -5.04 -1.80 21.56
CA ILE A 2 -4.04 -2.53 20.77
C ILE A 2 -2.64 -2.11 21.23
N ARG A 3 -1.73 -3.06 21.41
CA ARG A 3 -0.33 -2.79 21.77
C ARG A 3 0.64 -3.73 21.04
N PRO A 4 1.90 -3.32 20.81
CA PRO A 4 2.94 -4.24 20.34
C PRO A 4 3.12 -5.43 21.31
N SER A 5 3.42 -6.60 20.77
CA SER A 5 3.57 -7.83 21.57
C SER A 5 4.90 -8.54 21.27
N PRO A 6 5.94 -8.30 22.09
CA PRO A 6 7.20 -9.05 22.01
C PRO A 6 7.01 -10.55 22.26
N GLU A 7 6.00 -10.91 23.04
CA GLU A 7 5.64 -12.31 23.31
C GLU A 7 5.21 -13.01 22.01
N LEU A 8 4.30 -12.41 21.25
CA LEU A 8 3.84 -12.96 19.97
C LEU A 8 4.96 -13.03 18.93
N VAL A 9 5.88 -12.07 18.91
CA VAL A 9 7.11 -12.17 18.09
C VAL A 9 7.89 -13.43 18.45
N ALA A 10 8.11 -13.69 19.75
CA ALA A 10 8.82 -14.89 20.20
C ALA A 10 8.07 -16.19 19.87
N VAL A 11 6.73 -16.18 19.97
CA VAL A 11 5.86 -17.29 19.56
C VAL A 11 6.04 -17.61 18.07
N VAL A 12 6.00 -16.59 17.19
CA VAL A 12 6.16 -16.77 15.74
C VAL A 12 7.56 -17.26 15.38
N ARG A 13 8.61 -16.76 16.05
CA ARG A 13 9.98 -17.27 15.83
C ARG A 13 10.12 -18.74 16.22
N ARG A 14 9.58 -19.14 17.38
CA ARG A 14 9.57 -20.55 17.79
C ARG A 14 8.77 -21.43 16.83
N TRP A 15 7.66 -20.91 16.29
CA TRP A 15 6.92 -21.60 15.24
C TRP A 15 7.80 -21.83 14.00
N ASN A 16 8.48 -20.80 13.50
CA ASN A 16 9.36 -20.91 12.33
C ASN A 16 10.53 -21.88 12.58
N GLU A 17 11.14 -21.83 13.78
CA GLU A 17 12.15 -22.79 14.21
C GLU A 17 11.61 -24.22 14.24
N ALA A 18 10.39 -24.43 14.75
CA ALA A 18 9.76 -25.74 14.80
C ALA A 18 9.40 -26.29 13.41
N VAL A 19 9.01 -25.43 12.46
CA VAL A 19 8.83 -25.83 11.05
C VAL A 19 10.17 -26.29 10.47
N ARG A 20 11.23 -25.48 10.62
CA ARG A 20 12.59 -25.84 10.13
C ARG A 20 13.14 -27.11 10.78
N GLY A 21 12.90 -27.27 12.08
CA GLY A 21 13.31 -28.43 12.86
C GLY A 21 12.37 -29.63 12.74
N LYS A 22 11.30 -29.55 11.94
CA LYS A 22 10.29 -30.61 11.74
C LYS A 22 9.72 -31.14 13.07
N ASN A 23 9.53 -30.24 14.04
CA ASN A 23 8.99 -30.58 15.35
C ASN A 23 7.45 -30.62 15.32
N GLY A 24 6.91 -31.71 14.76
CA GLY A 24 5.47 -31.89 14.57
C GLY A 24 4.65 -31.75 15.87
N ALA A 25 5.14 -32.30 16.98
CA ALA A 25 4.45 -32.21 18.27
C ALA A 25 4.29 -30.76 18.75
N PHE A 26 5.34 -29.94 18.60
CA PHE A 26 5.28 -28.52 18.93
C PHE A 26 4.31 -27.78 18.00
N LEU A 27 4.38 -28.03 16.69
CA LEU A 27 3.51 -27.39 15.70
C LEU A 27 2.03 -27.69 15.97
N THR A 28 1.67 -28.95 16.17
CA THR A 28 0.29 -29.34 16.53
C THR A 28 -0.17 -28.74 17.85
N ASN A 29 0.74 -28.56 18.81
CA ASN A 29 0.41 -27.89 20.07
C ASN A 29 0.17 -26.39 19.87
N MET A 30 0.89 -25.72 18.97
CA MET A 30 0.75 -24.29 18.73
C MET A 30 -0.52 -23.91 17.96
N LEU A 31 -1.16 -24.85 17.27
CA LEU A 31 -2.44 -24.63 16.59
C LEU A 31 -3.62 -24.70 17.58
N SER A 32 -4.64 -23.88 17.37
CA SER A 32 -5.88 -23.83 18.16
C SER A 32 -6.69 -25.14 18.04
N ALA A 33 -7.43 -25.52 19.08
CA ALA A 33 -8.33 -26.69 19.03
C ALA A 33 -9.68 -26.36 18.40
N SER A 34 -9.94 -25.08 18.16
CA SER A 34 -11.18 -24.58 17.58
C SER A 34 -11.47 -25.15 16.20
N GLU A 35 -12.74 -25.41 15.92
CA GLU A 35 -13.23 -25.72 14.58
C GLU A 35 -13.06 -24.54 13.60
N HIS A 36 -12.88 -23.33 14.14
CA HIS A 36 -12.65 -22.11 13.38
C HIS A 36 -11.18 -21.90 13.00
N LEU A 37 -10.27 -22.84 13.33
CA LEU A 37 -8.89 -22.80 12.85
C LEU A 37 -8.86 -22.72 11.32
N ARG A 38 -8.08 -21.80 10.74
CA ARG A 38 -7.94 -21.61 9.29
C ARG A 38 -6.49 -21.62 8.84
N TYR A 39 -6.27 -22.22 7.68
CA TYR A 39 -5.03 -22.12 6.91
C TYR A 39 -5.34 -21.64 5.50
N GLN A 40 -4.52 -20.72 5.01
CA GLN A 40 -4.49 -20.30 3.63
C GLN A 40 -3.05 -20.35 3.12
N GLY A 41 -2.78 -21.17 2.13
CA GLY A 41 -1.50 -21.25 1.44
C GLY A 41 -1.52 -20.56 0.08
N THR A 42 -0.45 -20.77 -0.67
CA THR A 42 -0.19 -20.12 -1.96
C THR A 42 -0.78 -20.90 -3.13
N ALA A 43 -0.79 -22.23 -3.07
CA ALA A 43 -1.24 -23.07 -4.18
C ALA A 43 -2.75 -23.32 -4.16
N GLU A 44 -3.30 -23.69 -5.32
CA GLU A 44 -4.69 -24.11 -5.45
C GLU A 44 -4.94 -25.33 -4.55
N GLY A 45 -6.01 -25.28 -3.75
CA GLY A 45 -6.32 -26.35 -2.78
C GLY A 45 -5.62 -26.24 -1.43
N GLU A 46 -4.71 -25.28 -1.22
CA GLU A 46 -4.10 -25.00 0.10
C GLU A 46 -5.01 -24.14 0.99
N ALA A 47 -6.29 -24.54 1.11
CA ALA A 47 -7.24 -23.92 2.02
C ALA A 47 -7.76 -25.00 2.96
N TRP A 48 -7.26 -25.01 4.20
CA TRP A 48 -7.56 -26.06 5.19
C TRP A 48 -8.18 -25.46 6.44
N SER A 49 -8.95 -26.28 7.16
CA SER A 49 -9.70 -25.80 8.32
C SER A 49 -9.82 -26.84 9.43
N GLY A 50 -10.02 -26.33 10.65
CA GLY A 50 -10.35 -27.11 11.83
C GLY A 50 -9.33 -28.23 12.13
N GLN A 51 -9.85 -29.36 12.58
CA GLN A 51 -9.04 -30.48 13.06
C GLN A 51 -8.26 -31.19 11.94
N ILE A 52 -8.72 -31.11 10.70
CA ILE A 52 -8.00 -31.68 9.54
C ILE A 52 -6.67 -30.95 9.38
N PHE A 53 -6.69 -29.61 9.36
CA PHE A 53 -5.48 -28.82 9.31
C PHE A 53 -4.59 -29.06 10.53
N ARG A 54 -5.16 -29.03 11.74
CA ARG A 54 -4.40 -29.22 12.98
C ARG A 54 -3.60 -30.53 13.02
N ARG A 55 -4.21 -31.63 12.54
CA ARG A 55 -3.57 -32.96 12.52
C ARG A 55 -2.60 -33.11 11.36
N GLY A 56 -2.98 -32.64 10.18
CA GLY A 56 -2.19 -32.82 8.95
C GLY A 56 -1.00 -31.87 8.82
N PHE A 57 -0.99 -30.73 9.51
CA PHE A 57 0.08 -29.74 9.31
C PHE A 57 1.47 -30.24 9.72
N ALA A 58 1.57 -31.07 10.76
CA ALA A 58 2.87 -31.64 11.16
C ALA A 58 3.47 -32.51 10.06
N ASP A 59 2.65 -33.34 9.41
CA ASP A 59 3.07 -34.18 8.28
C ASP A 59 3.42 -33.31 7.08
N HIS A 60 2.60 -32.30 6.78
CA HIS A 60 2.90 -31.31 5.73
C HIS A 60 4.23 -30.59 5.98
N ALA A 61 4.51 -30.15 7.21
CA ALA A 61 5.76 -29.50 7.57
C ALA A 61 6.97 -30.46 7.45
N ALA A 62 6.78 -31.76 7.67
CA ALA A 62 7.82 -32.76 7.49
C ALA A 62 8.17 -32.98 6.00
N GLU A 63 7.20 -32.78 5.10
CA GLU A 63 7.40 -32.85 3.64
C GLU A 63 8.13 -31.63 3.08
N ILE A 64 8.16 -30.50 3.80
CA ILE A 64 8.88 -29.30 3.38
C ILE A 64 10.40 -29.63 3.30
N PRO A 65 11.05 -29.46 2.13
CA PRO A 65 12.49 -29.65 2.00
C PRO A 65 13.24 -28.70 2.93
N ASP A 66 14.45 -29.08 3.35
CA ASP A 66 15.25 -28.20 4.20
C ASP A 66 15.49 -26.85 3.51
N PHE A 67 15.38 -25.76 4.28
CA PHE A 67 15.48 -24.41 3.78
C PHE A 67 16.20 -23.47 4.75
N ASP A 68 16.87 -22.48 4.17
CA ASP A 68 17.39 -21.32 4.88
C ASP A 68 16.31 -20.25 5.00
N TRP A 69 16.25 -19.61 6.16
CA TRP A 69 15.28 -18.57 6.49
C TRP A 69 15.99 -17.25 6.73
N GLN A 70 15.69 -16.26 5.89
CA GLN A 70 16.11 -14.89 6.07
C GLN A 70 14.90 -14.02 6.43
N GLU A 71 14.76 -13.67 7.71
CA GLU A 71 13.73 -12.75 8.20
C GLU A 71 14.06 -11.31 7.76
N HIS A 72 13.16 -10.66 7.04
CA HIS A 72 13.27 -9.23 6.67
C HIS A 72 12.51 -8.35 7.64
N SER A 73 11.31 -8.79 8.06
CA SER A 73 10.54 -8.13 9.10
C SER A 73 9.63 -9.10 9.84
N LEU A 74 9.38 -8.82 11.12
CA LEU A 74 8.41 -9.51 11.95
C LEU A 74 7.87 -8.52 12.98
N GLU A 75 6.57 -8.25 12.89
CA GLU A 75 5.85 -7.38 13.84
C GLU A 75 4.64 -8.13 14.39
N ALA A 76 4.33 -7.92 15.66
CA ALA A 76 3.18 -8.52 16.30
C ALA A 76 2.51 -7.57 17.28
N PHE A 77 1.19 -7.70 17.38
CA PHE A 77 0.32 -6.85 18.20
C PHE A 77 -0.74 -7.69 18.89
N GLU A 78 -1.26 -7.20 19.99
CA GLU A 78 -2.32 -7.87 20.75
C GLU A 78 -3.36 -6.88 21.27
N CYS A 79 -4.58 -7.39 21.48
CA CYS A 79 -5.68 -6.69 22.13
C CYS A 79 -6.51 -7.68 22.94
N GLY A 80 -6.28 -7.73 24.25
CA GLY A 80 -6.91 -8.72 25.12
C GLY A 80 -6.39 -10.11 24.80
N GLU A 81 -7.29 -11.04 24.51
CA GLU A 81 -6.98 -12.46 24.23
C GLU A 81 -6.75 -12.73 22.73
N VAL A 82 -6.71 -11.69 21.89
CA VAL A 82 -6.45 -11.81 20.46
C VAL A 82 -5.12 -11.16 20.10
N GLY A 83 -4.33 -11.87 19.32
CA GLY A 83 -3.03 -11.46 18.82
C GLY A 83 -2.95 -11.61 17.30
N TRP A 84 -2.08 -10.83 16.66
CA TRP A 84 -1.72 -11.06 15.27
C TRP A 84 -0.27 -10.68 15.02
N ALA A 85 0.32 -11.33 14.04
CA ALA A 85 1.67 -11.03 13.58
C ALA A 85 1.74 -11.09 12.06
N HIS A 86 2.65 -10.31 11.48
CA HIS A 86 2.99 -10.43 10.07
C HIS A 86 4.50 -10.50 9.90
N CYS A 87 4.92 -11.35 8.96
CA CYS A 87 6.34 -11.59 8.70
C CYS A 87 6.60 -11.57 7.20
N LEU A 88 7.72 -10.95 6.83
CA LEU A 88 8.32 -11.05 5.49
C LEU A 88 9.64 -11.79 5.63
N ALA A 89 9.81 -12.88 4.88
CA ALA A 89 11.04 -13.65 4.90
C ALA A 89 11.32 -14.28 3.54
N THR A 90 12.59 -14.41 3.20
CA THR A 90 13.01 -15.20 2.03
C THR A 90 13.35 -16.62 2.49
N LEU A 91 12.73 -17.60 1.85
CA LEU A 91 13.04 -19.02 2.03
C LEU A 91 13.90 -19.47 0.85
N SER A 92 15.06 -20.04 1.14
CA SER A 92 15.95 -20.59 0.12
C SER A 92 16.08 -22.09 0.31
N PHE A 93 15.84 -22.86 -0.75
CA PHE A 93 15.83 -24.31 -0.74
C PHE A 93 17.09 -24.83 -1.45
N PRO A 94 18.12 -25.30 -0.73
CA PRO A 94 19.37 -25.78 -1.35
C PRO A 94 19.14 -26.97 -2.29
N SER A 95 18.11 -27.78 -2.04
CA SER A 95 17.75 -28.97 -2.82
C SER A 95 17.45 -28.67 -4.29
N ASN A 96 16.91 -27.49 -4.59
CA ASN A 96 16.55 -27.09 -5.96
C ASN A 96 17.09 -25.70 -6.34
N GLY A 97 17.86 -25.05 -5.45
CA GLY A 97 18.43 -23.72 -5.66
C GLY A 97 17.41 -22.58 -5.70
N SER A 98 16.13 -22.84 -5.39
CA SER A 98 15.10 -21.81 -5.41
C SER A 98 15.19 -20.90 -4.19
N SER A 99 14.89 -19.62 -4.39
CA SER A 99 14.80 -18.64 -3.30
C SER A 99 13.59 -17.75 -3.57
N VAL A 100 12.62 -17.77 -2.66
CA VAL A 100 11.32 -17.12 -2.84
C VAL A 100 11.01 -16.25 -1.64
N LEU A 101 10.49 -15.05 -1.88
CA LEU A 101 9.95 -14.20 -0.83
C LEU A 101 8.60 -14.76 -0.38
N HIS A 102 8.39 -14.88 0.92
CA HIS A 102 7.12 -15.29 1.51
C HIS A 102 6.57 -14.19 2.41
N ARG A 103 5.24 -14.09 2.44
CA ARG A 103 4.49 -13.20 3.33
C ARG A 103 3.62 -14.06 4.22
N PHE A 104 3.75 -13.85 5.52
CA PHE A 104 3.03 -14.60 6.54
C PHE A 104 2.10 -13.68 7.31
N THR A 105 0.91 -14.16 7.62
CA THR A 105 0.03 -13.55 8.61
C THR A 105 -0.42 -14.61 9.59
N PHE A 106 -0.26 -14.31 10.87
CA PHE A 106 -0.66 -15.17 11.97
C PHE A 106 -1.74 -14.44 12.75
N VAL A 107 -2.84 -15.12 13.05
CA VAL A 107 -3.81 -14.67 14.06
C VAL A 107 -3.76 -15.68 15.17
N LEU A 108 -3.66 -15.19 16.40
CA LEU A 108 -3.53 -15.98 17.60
C LEU A 108 -4.64 -15.65 18.58
N HIS A 109 -5.05 -16.66 19.32
CA HIS A 109 -5.99 -16.54 20.42
C HIS A 109 -5.34 -17.11 21.68
N LEU A 110 -5.53 -16.46 22.82
CA LEU A 110 -5.02 -16.91 24.10
C LEU A 110 -5.97 -18.00 24.64
N GLU A 111 -5.52 -19.26 24.61
CA GLU A 111 -6.28 -20.41 25.11
C GLU A 111 -5.60 -20.92 26.38
N ASP A 112 -6.29 -20.81 27.53
CA ASP A 112 -5.78 -21.24 28.84
C ASP A 112 -4.39 -20.69 29.17
N GLY A 113 -4.14 -19.43 28.82
CA GLY A 113 -2.87 -18.74 29.05
C GLY A 113 -1.77 -19.06 28.03
N VAL A 114 -2.09 -19.77 26.93
CA VAL A 114 -1.14 -20.10 25.86
C VAL A 114 -1.64 -19.52 24.54
N TRP A 115 -0.80 -18.74 23.87
CA TRP A 115 -1.10 -18.25 22.52
C TRP A 115 -1.13 -19.41 21.52
N LYS A 116 -2.31 -19.63 20.93
CA LYS A 116 -2.54 -20.61 19.87
C LYS A 116 -2.84 -19.90 18.57
N MET A 117 -2.27 -20.36 17.47
CA MET A 117 -2.63 -19.89 16.14
C MET A 117 -4.05 -20.34 15.81
N ILE A 118 -4.94 -19.38 15.53
CA ILE A 118 -6.29 -19.61 15.03
C ILE A 118 -6.39 -19.34 13.52
N GLN A 119 -5.43 -18.59 12.96
CA GLN A 119 -5.28 -18.47 11.51
C GLN A 119 -3.81 -18.38 11.13
N LEU A 120 -3.44 -19.11 10.09
CA LEU A 120 -2.15 -19.01 9.42
C LEU A 120 -2.39 -18.74 7.93
N HIS A 121 -1.78 -17.68 7.41
CA HIS A 121 -1.77 -17.38 5.98
C HIS A 121 -0.33 -17.29 5.50
N VAL A 122 -0.01 -18.02 4.44
CA VAL A 122 1.26 -17.96 3.72
C VAL A 122 0.96 -17.62 2.27
N SER A 123 1.65 -16.61 1.74
CA SER A 123 1.56 -16.30 0.32
C SER A 123 2.92 -15.99 -0.27
N ASN A 124 3.17 -16.52 -1.47
CA ASN A 124 4.25 -16.05 -2.31
C ASN A 124 3.71 -14.85 -3.09
N PRO A 125 4.44 -13.74 -3.17
CA PRO A 125 4.08 -12.64 -4.03
C PRO A 125 4.27 -13.09 -5.48
N MET A 126 3.18 -13.43 -6.16
CA MET A 126 3.16 -13.42 -7.62
C MET A 126 2.93 -11.98 -8.07
N ALA A 127 3.72 -11.52 -9.05
CA ALA A 127 3.46 -10.24 -9.66
C ALA A 127 2.05 -10.27 -10.28
N ASN A 128 1.31 -9.16 -10.16
CA ASN A 128 -0.05 -9.09 -10.70
C ASN A 128 -0.07 -9.32 -12.23
N LEU A 129 1.00 -8.93 -12.93
CA LEU A 129 1.23 -9.24 -14.35
C LEU A 129 1.12 -10.74 -14.62
N GLU A 130 1.72 -11.54 -13.75
CA GLU A 130 1.75 -12.99 -13.84
C GLU A 130 0.42 -13.62 -13.44
N LYS A 131 -0.29 -13.01 -12.48
CA LYS A 131 -1.53 -13.56 -11.90
C LYS A 131 -2.78 -13.33 -12.74
N ILE A 132 -2.90 -12.16 -13.38
CA ILE A 132 -4.13 -11.75 -14.09
C ILE A 132 -3.85 -11.13 -15.47
N GLY A 133 -2.62 -11.24 -15.97
CA GLY A 133 -2.20 -10.60 -17.23
C GLY A 133 -2.16 -9.06 -17.15
N ILE A 134 -2.47 -8.49 -15.99
CA ILE A 134 -2.52 -7.07 -15.72
C ILE A 134 -1.63 -6.81 -14.52
N GLU A 135 -0.61 -6.02 -14.74
CA GLU A 135 0.19 -5.55 -13.65
C GLU A 135 -0.55 -4.47 -12.86
N HIS A 136 -0.90 -4.72 -11.60
CA HIS A 136 -1.16 -3.62 -10.66
C HIS A 136 0.20 -2.99 -10.29
N LYS A 137 0.88 -2.45 -11.29
CA LYS A 137 2.06 -1.60 -11.20
C LYS A 137 1.66 -0.14 -11.12
N ALA A 138 0.37 0.17 -11.06
CA ALA A 138 -0.13 1.54 -11.09
C ALA A 138 0.55 2.42 -10.04
N LEU A 139 1.02 1.88 -8.91
CA LEU A 139 1.74 2.64 -7.88
C LEU A 139 3.27 2.46 -7.92
N ASP A 140 3.78 1.28 -8.28
CA ASP A 140 5.23 1.01 -8.32
C ASP A 140 5.89 1.36 -9.67
N ALA A 141 5.22 1.15 -10.81
CA ALA A 141 5.61 1.77 -12.09
C ALA A 141 5.41 3.28 -12.08
N LEU A 142 4.52 3.76 -11.22
CA LEU A 142 4.34 5.17 -10.96
C LEU A 142 5.55 5.77 -10.26
N VAL A 143 6.03 5.13 -9.19
CA VAL A 143 7.30 5.51 -8.55
C VAL A 143 8.48 5.33 -9.51
N GLN A 144 8.53 4.24 -10.29
CA GLN A 144 9.67 3.98 -11.19
C GLN A 144 9.72 4.88 -12.43
N ALA A 145 8.63 5.01 -13.22
CA ALA A 145 8.68 5.92 -14.37
C ALA A 145 8.69 7.41 -13.95
N ALA A 146 8.39 7.73 -12.68
CA ALA A 146 8.63 9.04 -12.10
C ALA A 146 10.12 9.25 -11.82
N ARG A 147 10.91 8.21 -11.64
CA ARG A 147 12.38 8.33 -11.60
C ARG A 147 12.95 8.51 -13.00
N ASP A 148 12.38 7.83 -14.00
CA ASP A 148 12.88 7.89 -15.39
C ASP A 148 12.58 9.21 -16.11
N GLY A 149 11.39 9.79 -15.95
CA GLY A 149 10.98 11.04 -16.61
C GLY A 149 11.70 12.30 -16.10
N PHE A 150 12.31 12.24 -14.92
CA PHE A 150 13.01 13.36 -14.27
C PHE A 150 14.52 13.40 -14.60
N ARG A 151 14.98 12.50 -15.48
CA ARG A 151 16.37 12.46 -15.98
C ARG A 151 16.70 13.62 -16.95
N HIS A 152 15.75 14.49 -17.27
CA HIS A 152 15.97 15.68 -18.10
C HIS A 152 15.47 16.94 -17.36
N ASP A 153 16.43 17.79 -16.98
CA ASP A 153 16.30 19.24 -16.82
C ASP A 153 16.03 19.88 -15.43
N GLN A 154 16.23 19.19 -14.30
CA GLN A 154 16.22 19.87 -12.98
C GLN A 154 17.50 19.60 -12.19
N SER A 155 18.33 20.64 -12.06
CA SER A 155 19.57 20.65 -11.29
C SER A 155 19.32 21.21 -9.88
N ALA A 156 18.91 20.35 -8.94
CA ALA A 156 18.65 20.65 -7.52
C ALA A 156 17.58 21.73 -7.21
N GLY A 157 16.61 21.41 -6.34
CA GLY A 157 15.59 22.36 -5.87
C GLY A 157 14.45 21.68 -5.12
N MET A 158 13.49 22.44 -4.60
CA MET A 158 12.24 21.88 -4.07
C MET A 158 11.29 21.50 -5.22
N ALA A 159 10.55 20.41 -5.08
CA ALA A 159 9.46 20.07 -6.00
C ALA A 159 8.18 19.71 -5.24
N SER A 160 7.04 20.06 -5.84
CA SER A 160 5.73 19.62 -5.37
C SER A 160 5.19 18.56 -6.30
N VAL A 161 4.78 17.42 -5.74
CA VAL A 161 4.25 16.27 -6.48
C VAL A 161 2.78 16.07 -6.10
N MET A 162 1.92 15.91 -7.12
CA MET A 162 0.51 15.60 -6.97
C MET A 162 0.20 14.23 -7.58
N PHE A 163 -0.58 13.45 -6.83
CA PHE A 163 -1.22 12.24 -7.31
C PHE A 163 -2.73 12.37 -7.27
N THR A 164 -3.38 11.85 -8.30
CA THR A 164 -4.83 11.73 -8.38
C THR A 164 -5.22 10.29 -8.63
N ASP A 165 -6.38 9.89 -8.12
CA ASP A 165 -6.96 8.56 -8.32
C ASP A 165 -8.50 8.65 -8.36
N VAL A 166 -9.15 7.74 -9.09
CA VAL A 166 -10.62 7.67 -9.16
C VAL A 166 -11.12 6.66 -8.12
N ALA A 167 -11.89 7.15 -7.16
CA ALA A 167 -12.47 6.30 -6.13
C ALA A 167 -13.42 5.24 -6.73
N ASN A 168 -13.26 3.99 -6.29
CA ASN A 168 -14.09 2.85 -6.70
C ASN A 168 -14.09 2.57 -8.22
N SER A 169 -13.05 2.98 -8.94
CA SER A 169 -12.93 2.82 -10.40
C SER A 169 -13.15 1.40 -10.89
N SER A 170 -12.66 0.38 -10.18
CA SER A 170 -12.87 -1.03 -10.55
C SER A 170 -14.35 -1.44 -10.51
N ALA A 171 -15.12 -0.96 -9.53
CA ALA A 171 -16.55 -1.25 -9.44
C ALA A 171 -17.35 -0.47 -10.52
N ILE A 172 -16.92 0.75 -10.82
CA ILE A 172 -17.49 1.57 -11.89
C ILE A 172 -17.24 0.91 -13.25
N ALA A 173 -16.01 0.47 -13.51
CA ALA A 173 -15.61 -0.21 -14.74
C ALA A 173 -16.43 -1.50 -14.98
N GLN A 174 -16.59 -2.33 -13.94
CA GLN A 174 -17.44 -3.53 -14.01
C GLN A 174 -18.90 -3.21 -14.36
N THR A 175 -19.43 -2.09 -13.85
CA THR A 175 -20.82 -1.70 -14.05
C THR A 175 -21.05 -1.11 -15.44
N LEU A 176 -20.09 -0.33 -15.96
CA LEU A 176 -20.19 0.36 -17.24
C LEU A 176 -19.80 -0.51 -18.45
N GLY A 177 -18.93 -1.50 -18.23
CA GLY A 177 -18.25 -2.24 -19.29
C GLY A 177 -17.11 -1.46 -19.94
N ASP A 178 -16.17 -2.18 -20.54
CA ASP A 178 -14.85 -1.68 -20.95
C ASP A 178 -14.90 -0.47 -21.90
N ALA A 179 -15.80 -0.48 -22.88
CA ALA A 179 -15.88 0.58 -23.89
C ALA A 179 -16.38 1.91 -23.31
N ALA A 180 -17.38 1.86 -22.42
CA ALA A 180 -17.91 3.06 -21.76
C ALA A 180 -16.92 3.59 -20.72
N TRP A 181 -16.30 2.69 -19.95
CA TRP A 181 -15.23 3.04 -19.01
C TRP A 181 -14.05 3.74 -19.69
N THR A 182 -13.56 3.18 -20.81
CA THR A 182 -12.43 3.75 -21.56
C THR A 182 -12.72 5.18 -22.03
N ARG A 183 -13.96 5.46 -22.45
CA ARG A 183 -14.36 6.81 -22.89
C ARG A 183 -14.39 7.80 -21.72
N GLU A 184 -14.98 7.41 -20.59
CA GLU A 184 -15.04 8.29 -19.41
C GLU A 184 -13.67 8.56 -18.82
N ILE A 185 -12.79 7.55 -18.75
CA ILE A 185 -11.41 7.76 -18.30
C ILE A 185 -10.63 8.66 -19.25
N ARG A 186 -10.78 8.51 -20.57
CA ARG A 186 -10.12 9.42 -21.51
C ARG A 186 -10.56 10.87 -21.27
N ARG A 187 -11.86 11.12 -21.15
CA ARG A 187 -12.41 12.46 -20.87
C ARG A 187 -11.88 13.02 -19.54
N HIS A 188 -11.79 12.18 -18.51
CA HIS A 188 -11.24 12.57 -17.21
C HIS A 188 -9.76 12.94 -17.31
N LEU A 189 -8.94 12.13 -17.99
CA LEU A 189 -7.52 12.39 -18.17
C LEU A 189 -7.23 13.63 -19.02
N ASP A 190 -8.06 13.89 -20.04
CA ASP A 190 -7.96 15.09 -20.86
C ASP A 190 -8.26 16.35 -20.03
N LEU A 191 -9.32 16.31 -19.21
CA LEU A 191 -9.63 17.38 -18.27
C LEU A 191 -8.50 17.59 -17.26
N ALA A 192 -7.99 16.51 -16.67
CA ALA A 192 -6.88 16.59 -15.73
C ALA A 192 -5.65 17.23 -16.35
N ARG A 193 -5.28 16.85 -17.58
CA ARG A 193 -4.18 17.47 -18.32
C ARG A 193 -4.41 18.97 -18.50
N GLU A 194 -5.56 19.37 -19.03
CA GLU A 194 -5.88 20.76 -19.30
C GLU A 194 -5.76 21.62 -18.03
N VAL A 195 -6.32 21.15 -16.92
CA VAL A 195 -6.28 21.87 -15.65
C VAL A 195 -4.86 21.93 -15.06
N ILE A 196 -4.15 20.82 -15.04
CA ILE A 196 -2.80 20.73 -14.47
C ILE A 196 -1.83 21.63 -15.25
N GLU A 197 -1.82 21.52 -16.57
CA GLU A 197 -0.92 22.30 -17.43
C GLU A 197 -1.35 23.78 -17.47
N GLY A 198 -2.65 24.08 -17.46
CA GLY A 198 -3.18 25.45 -17.37
C GLY A 198 -2.85 26.18 -16.07
N GLN A 199 -2.58 25.43 -14.99
CA GLN A 199 -2.13 25.97 -13.70
C GLN A 199 -0.61 26.05 -13.59
N GLY A 200 0.15 25.82 -14.68
CA GLY A 200 1.62 25.87 -14.66
C GLY A 200 2.28 24.61 -14.10
N GLY A 201 1.51 23.53 -13.93
CA GLY A 201 2.03 22.21 -13.63
C GLY A 201 2.49 21.46 -14.88
N ARG A 202 3.17 20.35 -14.66
CA ARG A 202 3.49 19.38 -15.70
C ARG A 202 2.82 18.06 -15.37
N LEU A 203 1.91 17.62 -16.23
CA LEU A 203 1.41 16.25 -16.17
C LEU A 203 2.55 15.32 -16.61
N VAL A 204 3.10 14.56 -15.67
CA VAL A 204 4.21 13.64 -15.94
C VAL A 204 3.68 12.43 -16.71
N LYS A 205 2.58 11.83 -16.23
CA LYS A 205 1.94 10.65 -16.83
C LYS A 205 0.56 10.35 -16.22
N SER A 206 -0.25 9.59 -16.94
CA SER A 206 -1.46 8.93 -16.45
C SER A 206 -1.17 7.53 -15.92
N LEU A 207 -2.07 7.00 -15.09
CA LEU A 207 -1.88 5.84 -14.22
C LEU A 207 -3.11 4.92 -14.24
N GLY A 208 -3.55 4.55 -15.44
CA GLY A 208 -4.87 3.96 -15.62
C GLY A 208 -5.95 5.03 -15.51
N ASP A 209 -6.52 5.16 -14.33
CA ASP A 209 -7.56 6.13 -13.95
C ASP A 209 -7.03 7.31 -13.13
N GLY A 210 -5.80 7.24 -12.64
CA GLY A 210 -5.12 8.32 -11.91
C GLY A 210 -4.13 9.13 -12.73
N THR A 211 -3.54 10.17 -12.12
CA THR A 211 -2.48 10.99 -12.72
C THR A 211 -1.34 11.31 -11.76
N MET A 212 -0.16 11.55 -12.32
CA MET A 212 0.98 12.13 -11.63
C MET A 212 1.35 13.46 -12.28
N SER A 213 1.50 14.50 -11.46
CA SER A 213 1.98 15.79 -11.92
C SER A 213 2.97 16.42 -10.95
N THR A 214 3.76 17.36 -11.47
CA THR A 214 4.72 18.13 -10.70
C THR A 214 4.61 19.61 -10.95
N PHE A 215 4.98 20.37 -9.92
CA PHE A 215 4.87 21.82 -9.88
C PHE A 215 6.15 22.39 -9.28
N ALA A 216 6.48 23.61 -9.72
CA ALA A 216 7.66 24.32 -9.25
C ALA A 216 7.55 24.76 -7.78
N SER A 217 6.34 24.82 -7.23
CA SER A 217 6.08 25.25 -5.85
C SER A 217 4.75 24.73 -5.31
N ALA A 218 4.61 24.77 -3.97
CA ALA A 218 3.47 24.23 -3.26
C ALA A 218 2.16 24.96 -3.59
N ASP A 219 2.20 26.27 -3.77
CA ASP A 219 1.04 27.12 -4.09
C ASP A 219 0.46 26.82 -5.48
N ILE A 220 1.32 26.58 -6.46
CA ILE A 220 0.91 26.17 -7.81
C ILE A 220 0.23 24.80 -7.73
N ALA A 221 0.83 23.86 -6.98
CA ALA A 221 0.26 22.52 -6.81
C ALA A 221 -1.11 22.54 -6.10
N LEU A 222 -1.27 23.36 -5.06
CA LEU A 222 -2.53 23.55 -4.34
C LEU A 222 -3.61 24.19 -5.23
N SER A 223 -3.23 25.18 -6.04
CA SER A 223 -4.13 25.82 -7.00
C SER A 223 -4.63 24.82 -8.04
N ALA A 224 -3.73 24.00 -8.58
CA ALA A 224 -4.04 22.95 -9.53
C ALA A 224 -4.96 21.88 -8.93
N ALA A 225 -4.67 21.41 -7.71
CA ALA A 225 -5.50 20.43 -7.02
C ALA A 225 -6.93 20.92 -6.81
N ARG A 226 -7.09 22.18 -6.34
CA ARG A 226 -8.40 22.80 -6.14
C ARG A 226 -9.15 22.98 -7.45
N ALA A 227 -8.48 23.49 -8.49
CA ALA A 227 -9.07 23.66 -9.81
C ALA A 227 -9.53 22.33 -10.40
N LEU A 228 -8.73 21.26 -10.24
CA LEU A 228 -9.03 19.93 -10.76
C LEU A 228 -10.24 19.32 -10.05
N MET A 229 -10.29 19.43 -8.72
CA MET A 229 -11.42 18.91 -7.95
C MET A 229 -12.73 19.61 -8.34
N ARG A 230 -12.71 20.94 -8.53
CA ARG A 230 -13.87 21.71 -9.01
C ARG A 230 -14.29 21.29 -10.41
N ALA A 231 -13.37 21.30 -11.36
CA ALA A 231 -13.65 20.94 -12.74
C ALA A 231 -14.20 19.52 -12.85
N ASN A 232 -13.66 18.58 -12.08
CA ASN A 232 -14.17 17.21 -12.03
C ASN A 232 -15.58 17.12 -11.43
N HIS A 233 -15.85 17.88 -10.36
CA HIS A 233 -17.18 17.93 -9.75
C HIS A 233 -18.22 18.58 -10.67
N GLU A 234 -17.84 19.57 -11.46
CA GLU A 234 -18.71 20.24 -12.45
C GLU A 234 -18.90 19.41 -13.73
N ALA A 235 -17.97 18.51 -14.04
CA ALA A 235 -18.04 17.71 -15.24
C ALA A 235 -19.22 16.73 -15.18
N ALA A 236 -20.14 16.83 -16.14
CA ALA A 236 -21.37 16.03 -16.23
C ALA A 236 -21.14 14.58 -16.69
N GLY A 237 -20.33 13.81 -15.95
CA GLY A 237 -20.13 12.37 -16.16
C GLY A 237 -21.25 11.52 -15.56
N ALA A 238 -21.62 10.42 -16.22
CA ALA A 238 -22.59 9.44 -15.71
C ALA A 238 -21.98 8.02 -15.76
N PRO A 239 -21.67 7.40 -14.60
CA PRO A 239 -21.73 7.93 -13.24
C PRO A 239 -20.67 9.03 -12.99
N PRO A 240 -20.87 9.89 -11.97
CA PRO A 240 -19.85 10.84 -11.55
C PRO A 240 -18.59 10.09 -11.07
N LEU A 241 -17.42 10.56 -11.51
CA LEU A 241 -16.14 10.05 -11.04
C LEU A 241 -15.73 10.86 -9.82
N HIS A 242 -15.51 10.19 -8.69
CA HIS A 242 -15.06 10.85 -7.47
C HIS A 242 -13.55 10.77 -7.37
N LEU A 243 -12.89 11.90 -7.12
CA LEU A 243 -11.43 11.97 -7.11
C LEU A 243 -10.85 11.94 -5.71
N ARG A 244 -9.66 11.39 -5.61
CA ARG A 244 -8.80 11.44 -4.43
C ARG A 244 -7.53 12.15 -4.84
N ILE A 245 -7.13 13.19 -4.12
CA ILE A 245 -5.92 13.96 -4.44
C ILE A 245 -4.95 13.94 -3.25
N GLY A 246 -3.68 13.65 -3.52
CA GLY A 246 -2.61 13.69 -2.54
C GLY A 246 -1.44 14.55 -3.01
N LEU A 247 -0.92 15.40 -2.12
CA LEU A 247 0.17 16.32 -2.40
C LEU A 247 1.30 16.23 -1.36
N HIS A 248 2.54 16.24 -1.83
CA HIS A 248 3.71 16.46 -0.98
C HIS A 248 4.73 17.36 -1.68
N THR A 249 5.38 18.21 -0.89
CA THR A 249 6.48 19.08 -1.32
C THR A 249 7.70 18.78 -0.48
N GLY A 250 8.85 18.64 -1.12
CA GLY A 250 10.11 18.40 -0.45
C GLY A 250 11.30 18.67 -1.35
N ASP A 251 12.50 18.56 -0.77
CA ASP A 251 13.75 18.74 -1.48
C ASP A 251 13.97 17.62 -2.50
N VAL A 252 14.34 18.03 -3.71
CA VAL A 252 14.79 17.16 -4.79
C VAL A 252 16.25 17.50 -5.05
N ILE A 253 17.14 16.70 -4.47
CA ILE A 253 18.54 16.68 -4.90
C ILE A 253 18.67 15.66 -6.02
N ARG A 254 19.65 15.80 -6.90
CA ARG A 254 20.04 14.74 -7.83
C ARG A 254 21.31 14.10 -7.30
N THR A 255 21.22 12.87 -6.81
CA THR A 255 22.36 11.95 -6.84
C THR A 255 21.98 10.73 -7.66
N GLU A 256 22.97 9.89 -7.98
CA GLU A 256 22.84 8.79 -8.93
C GLU A 256 21.74 7.77 -8.57
N ASP A 257 21.21 7.72 -7.33
CA ASP A 257 20.30 6.63 -6.94
C ASP A 257 19.02 6.93 -6.09
N ASP A 258 18.74 8.11 -5.50
CA ASP A 258 17.60 8.14 -4.52
C ASP A 258 16.79 9.43 -4.24
N PHE A 259 17.26 10.62 -4.57
CA PHE A 259 16.69 11.84 -3.96
C PHE A 259 15.33 12.32 -4.54
N PHE A 260 14.76 11.64 -5.52
CA PHE A 260 13.38 11.88 -5.97
C PHE A 260 12.36 10.88 -5.37
N GLY A 261 12.86 9.76 -4.82
CA GLY A 261 12.03 8.64 -4.38
C GLY A 261 11.15 8.97 -3.17
N THR A 262 11.71 9.66 -2.18
CA THR A 262 11.01 9.97 -0.91
C THR A 262 9.84 10.93 -1.12
N VAL A 263 10.01 11.99 -1.92
CA VAL A 263 8.97 12.98 -2.19
C VAL A 263 7.80 12.36 -2.95
N VAL A 264 8.11 11.60 -4.01
CA VAL A 264 7.11 10.86 -4.80
C VAL A 264 6.39 9.83 -3.94
N ASN A 265 7.13 9.03 -3.16
CA ASN A 265 6.56 8.00 -2.31
C ASN A 265 5.57 8.60 -1.30
N LYS A 266 5.95 9.68 -0.61
CA LYS A 266 5.06 10.33 0.37
C LYS A 266 3.81 10.92 -0.30
N ALA A 267 3.94 11.63 -1.43
CA ALA A 267 2.77 12.13 -2.17
C ALA A 267 1.81 11.00 -2.58
N ALA A 268 2.35 9.90 -3.10
CA ALA A 268 1.58 8.74 -3.55
C ALA A 268 0.86 8.05 -2.39
N ARG A 269 1.51 7.91 -1.22
CA ARG A 269 0.89 7.32 -0.03
C ARG A 269 -0.19 8.22 0.56
N ILE A 270 0.00 9.55 0.52
CA ILE A 270 -1.06 10.49 0.92
C ILE A 270 -2.29 10.27 0.04
N ALA A 271 -2.15 10.30 -1.28
CA ALA A 271 -3.27 10.08 -2.22
C ALA A 271 -4.00 8.75 -1.98
N ALA A 272 -3.25 7.67 -1.74
CA ALA A 272 -3.82 6.35 -1.47
C ALA A 272 -4.67 6.28 -0.18
N THR A 273 -4.39 7.15 0.79
CA THR A 273 -5.16 7.27 2.05
C THR A 273 -6.23 8.35 1.99
N THR A 274 -6.30 9.12 0.90
CA THR A 274 -7.26 10.20 0.74
C THR A 274 -8.65 9.64 0.43
N PRO A 275 -9.70 10.01 1.21
CA PRO A 275 -11.08 9.71 0.88
C PRO A 275 -11.54 10.32 -0.45
N ALA A 276 -12.62 9.79 -1.00
CA ALA A 276 -13.26 10.36 -2.18
C ALA A 276 -13.66 11.83 -1.94
N ASP A 277 -13.50 12.66 -2.98
CA ASP A 277 -13.77 14.09 -3.01
C ASP A 277 -12.95 14.93 -2.01
N GLU A 278 -11.80 14.42 -1.58
CA GLU A 278 -10.86 15.13 -0.72
C GLU A 278 -9.53 15.41 -1.41
N ILE A 279 -8.90 16.51 -0.97
CA ILE A 279 -7.51 16.85 -1.27
C ILE A 279 -6.75 16.79 0.04
N ARG A 280 -5.76 15.91 0.15
CA ARG A 280 -4.89 15.84 1.32
C ARG A 280 -3.47 16.22 0.98
N VAL A 281 -2.83 16.93 1.90
CA VAL A 281 -1.49 17.48 1.72
C VAL A 281 -0.63 17.18 2.93
N SER A 282 0.67 16.98 2.70
CA SER A 282 1.63 16.86 3.80
C SER A 282 1.76 18.16 4.59
N ASP A 283 2.20 18.03 5.84
CA ASP A 283 2.75 19.11 6.67
C ASP A 283 3.74 20.02 5.93
N ALA A 284 4.70 19.45 5.22
CA ALA A 284 5.69 20.21 4.45
C ALA A 284 5.04 21.07 3.35
N THR A 285 4.09 20.51 2.60
CA THR A 285 3.33 21.27 1.59
C THR A 285 2.60 22.46 2.22
N ARG A 286 1.93 22.24 3.37
CA ARG A 286 1.22 23.29 4.08
C ARG A 286 2.17 24.39 4.56
N ILE A 287 3.29 24.02 5.18
CA ILE A 287 4.29 24.96 5.68
C ILE A 287 4.91 25.78 4.55
N LEU A 288 5.26 25.13 3.43
CA LEU A 288 5.88 25.78 2.28
C LEU A 288 4.91 26.64 1.47
N ALA A 289 3.61 26.35 1.53
CA ALA A 289 2.59 27.26 1.08
C ALA A 289 2.44 28.49 1.98
N GLY A 290 3.01 28.50 3.20
CA GLY A 290 2.99 29.65 4.12
C GLY A 290 1.59 30.18 4.44
N ASP A 291 1.50 31.45 4.85
CA ASP A 291 0.24 32.19 5.04
C ASP A 291 -0.31 32.73 3.69
N LEU A 292 -0.02 32.06 2.56
CA LEU A 292 -0.47 32.50 1.26
C LEU A 292 -2.00 32.62 1.27
N ARG A 293 -2.48 33.85 1.12
CA ARG A 293 -3.89 34.23 1.19
C ARG A 293 -4.65 33.45 0.12
N GLY A 294 -5.50 32.51 0.53
CA GLY A 294 -6.43 31.84 -0.39
C GLY A 294 -6.56 30.32 -0.26
N PHE A 295 -5.86 29.67 0.68
CA PHE A 295 -6.05 28.25 0.99
C PHE A 295 -6.48 28.05 2.44
N THR A 296 -7.56 27.29 2.62
CA THR A 296 -8.08 26.91 3.94
C THR A 296 -7.79 25.44 4.17
N PHE A 297 -7.19 25.10 5.31
CA PHE A 297 -6.89 23.73 5.70
C PHE A 297 -7.64 23.37 6.97
N THR A 298 -8.03 22.10 7.09
CA THR A 298 -8.57 21.57 8.35
C THR A 298 -7.50 21.50 9.45
N ASP A 299 -7.93 21.13 10.65
CA ASP A 299 -7.02 20.66 11.69
C ASP A 299 -6.15 19.49 11.19
N PRO A 300 -4.92 19.37 11.71
CA PRO A 300 -4.00 18.29 11.36
C PRO A 300 -4.57 16.92 11.73
N ALA A 301 -4.33 15.94 10.87
CA ALA A 301 -4.56 14.53 11.16
C ALA A 301 -3.23 13.76 11.12
N GLU A 302 -2.97 12.97 12.16
CA GLU A 302 -1.84 12.03 12.19
C GLU A 302 -2.25 10.73 11.48
N VAL A 303 -1.43 10.28 10.53
CA VAL A 303 -1.66 9.05 9.78
C VAL A 303 -0.38 8.24 9.64
N ARG A 304 -0.52 6.91 9.62
CA ARG A 304 0.52 6.00 9.15
C ARG A 304 0.44 5.84 7.65
N LEU A 305 1.52 6.19 6.96
CA LEU A 305 1.66 5.98 5.53
C LEU A 305 2.43 4.68 5.29
N ARG A 306 1.82 3.71 4.60
CA ARG A 306 2.42 2.39 4.39
C ARG A 306 3.83 2.51 3.79
N GLY A 307 4.81 1.91 4.45
CA GLY A 307 6.20 1.87 4.00
C GLY A 307 6.99 3.15 4.24
N LEU A 308 6.46 4.06 5.07
CA LEU A 308 7.19 5.19 5.62
C LEU A 308 7.18 5.07 7.15
N ASP A 309 8.31 5.41 7.77
CA ASP A 309 8.48 5.29 9.22
C ASP A 309 7.78 6.43 9.96
N GLY A 310 7.14 6.09 11.08
CA GLY A 310 6.52 7.04 11.99
C GLY A 310 5.10 7.48 11.62
N GLU A 311 4.56 8.40 12.42
CA GLU A 311 3.32 9.09 12.12
C GLU A 311 3.62 10.31 11.23
N HIS A 312 2.74 10.54 10.25
CA HIS A 312 2.83 11.69 9.37
C HIS A 312 1.62 12.59 9.58
N VAL A 313 1.90 13.88 9.69
CA VAL A 313 0.83 14.88 9.77
C VAL A 313 0.40 15.25 8.36
N ILE A 314 -0.90 15.16 8.11
CA ILE A 314 -1.55 15.59 6.88
C ILE A 314 -2.70 16.55 7.16
N PHE A 315 -3.04 17.34 6.17
CA PHE A 315 -4.10 18.33 6.24
C PHE A 315 -5.06 18.13 5.07
N ARG A 316 -6.35 18.36 5.28
CA ARG A 316 -7.32 18.43 4.17
C ARG A 316 -7.39 19.87 3.69
N LEU A 317 -7.20 20.07 2.39
CA LEU A 317 -7.40 21.36 1.73
C LEU A 317 -8.89 21.51 1.39
N GLU A 318 -9.49 22.62 1.81
CA GLU A 318 -10.84 22.99 1.40
C GLU A 318 -10.85 23.50 -0.05
N TRP A 319 -11.69 22.89 -0.88
CA TRP A 319 -11.75 23.20 -2.31
C TRP A 319 -13.09 23.82 -2.74
N ARG A 320 -14.09 23.87 -1.86
CA ARG A 320 -15.46 24.34 -2.17
C ARG A 320 -15.71 25.82 -1.90
N GLU A 321 -14.70 26.59 -1.50
CA GLU A 321 -14.82 28.02 -1.14
C GLU A 321 -14.85 28.99 -2.33
#